data_AF-A0A965UV61-F1
#
_entry.id   AF-A0A965UV61-F1
#
_cell.length_a   1.000
_cell.length_b   1.000
_cell.length_c   1.000
_cell.angle_alpha   90.00
_cell.angle_beta   90.00
_cell.angle_gamma   90.00
#
_symmetry.space_group_name_H-M   'P 1'
#
loop_
_entity.id
_entity.type
_entity.pdbx_description
1 polymer ?
#
loop_
_entity_poly.entity_id
_entity_poly.type
_entity_poly.pdbx_seq_one_letter_code
_entity_poly.pdbx_strand_id
1 'polypeptide(L)'
;MNAVAYLEKGWWVLPLKPQSKEPCKFLRHGYLDASSDKSIVKNWFKNDPDLNIGLAIAQSNLVVLDFDIRNISSRILWEQYRRICVTSNTHTVKTDNGYH
;
A
#
# COMPACT_ATOMS: atom_id res chain seq x y z
N MET A 1 -10.40 -1.48 3.78
CA MET A 1 -9.63 -2.09 2.68
C MET A 1 -9.40 -3.55 3.03
N ASN A 2 -9.37 -4.45 2.04
CA ASN A 2 -9.22 -5.90 2.26
C ASN A 2 -8.00 -6.41 1.49
N ALA A 3 -7.09 -7.13 2.15
CA ALA A 3 -5.89 -7.70 1.54
C ALA A 3 -6.21 -8.59 0.32
N VAL A 4 -7.33 -9.31 0.37
CA VAL A 4 -7.79 -10.17 -0.74
C VAL A 4 -8.11 -9.36 -2.00
N ALA A 5 -8.64 -8.14 -1.86
CA ALA A 5 -8.95 -7.30 -3.02
C ALA A 5 -7.68 -6.84 -3.75
N TYR A 6 -6.54 -6.73 -3.05
CA TYR A 6 -5.25 -6.46 -3.68
C TYR A 6 -4.69 -7.69 -4.41
N LEU A 7 -4.92 -8.89 -3.87
CA LEU A 7 -4.57 -10.13 -4.57
C LEU A 7 -5.34 -10.27 -5.89
N GLU A 8 -6.61 -9.89 -5.92
CA GLU A 8 -7.44 -9.91 -7.13
C GLU A 8 -6.95 -8.94 -8.21
N LYS A 9 -6.15 -7.93 -7.83
CA LYS A 9 -5.42 -7.04 -8.75
C LYS A 9 -4.08 -7.60 -9.23
N GLY A 10 -3.71 -8.81 -8.78
CA GLY A 10 -2.42 -9.43 -9.07
C GLY A 10 -1.27 -8.89 -8.22
N TRP A 11 -1.56 -8.20 -7.11
CA TRP A 11 -0.53 -7.60 -6.26
C TRP A 11 -0.13 -8.51 -5.11
N TRP A 12 1.13 -8.37 -4.71
CA TRP A 12 1.74 -9.06 -3.59
C TRP A 12 1.56 -8.22 -2.33
N VAL A 13 1.12 -8.87 -1.25
CA VAL A 13 0.88 -8.20 0.04
C VAL A 13 1.72 -8.82 1.14
N LEU A 14 1.92 -8.06 2.20
CA LEU A 14 2.59 -8.52 3.41
C LEU A 14 1.93 -7.89 4.65
N PRO A 15 1.92 -8.58 5.79
CA PRO A 15 1.47 -8.02 7.05
C PRO A 15 2.52 -7.07 7.61
N LEU A 16 2.07 -5.88 8.01
CA LEU A 16 2.86 -4.88 8.72
C LEU A 16 2.34 -4.77 10.15
N LYS A 17 3.22 -4.34 11.07
CA LYS A 17 2.82 -4.08 12.45
C LYS A 17 1.71 -3.02 12.51
N PRO A 18 0.76 -3.13 13.47
CA PRO A 18 -0.27 -2.12 13.65
C PRO A 18 0.34 -0.72 13.79
N GLN A 19 -0.30 0.27 13.15
CA GLN A 19 0.12 1.68 13.15
C GLN A 19 1.59 1.92 12.76
N SER A 20 2.18 1.02 11.98
CA SER A 20 3.57 1.10 11.53
C SER A 20 3.69 0.71 10.05
N LYS A 21 4.82 1.08 9.45
CA LYS A 21 5.23 0.65 8.11
C LYS A 21 6.23 -0.52 8.14
N GLU A 22 6.52 -1.06 9.32
CA GLU A 22 7.48 -2.16 9.49
C GLU A 22 6.83 -3.53 9.22
N PRO A 23 7.48 -4.41 8.45
CA PRO A 23 7.04 -5.80 8.31
C PRO A 23 6.90 -6.53 9.67
N CYS A 24 5.93 -7.42 9.77
CA CYS A 24 5.75 -8.24 10.97
C CYS A 24 6.98 -9.12 11.25
N LYS A 25 7.35 -9.27 12.53
CA LYS A 25 8.56 -9.99 12.96
C LYS A 25 8.56 -11.49 12.64
N PHE A 26 7.38 -12.08 12.41
CA PHE A 26 7.26 -13.50 12.02
C PHE A 26 7.64 -13.75 10.55
N LEU A 27 7.80 -12.68 9.74
CA LEU A 27 8.35 -12.79 8.39
C LEU A 27 9.88 -12.95 8.51
N ARG A 28 10.40 -14.05 7.97
CA ARG A 28 11.82 -14.43 8.08
C ARG A 28 12.72 -13.49 7.28
N HIS A 29 12.27 -13.05 6.11
CA HIS A 29 13.01 -12.17 5.21
C HIS A 29 12.34 -10.79 5.06
N GLY A 30 11.51 -10.40 6.03
CA GLY A 30 10.84 -9.10 6.06
C GLY A 30 10.00 -8.86 4.81
N TYR A 31 10.29 -7.78 4.07
CA TYR A 31 9.49 -7.40 2.90
C TYR A 31 9.59 -8.39 1.71
N LEU A 32 10.62 -9.23 1.70
CA LEU A 32 10.82 -10.24 0.66
C LEU A 32 9.83 -11.41 0.80
N ASP A 33 9.25 -11.62 1.99
CA ASP A 33 8.26 -12.68 2.26
C ASP A 33 6.82 -12.26 1.92
N ALA A 34 6.63 -11.17 1.19
CA ALA A 34 5.31 -10.85 0.64
C ALA A 34 4.77 -12.04 -0.17
N SER A 35 3.44 -12.15 -0.24
CA SER A 35 2.79 -13.27 -0.91
C SER A 35 1.60 -12.80 -1.74
N SER A 36 1.39 -13.47 -2.88
CA SER A 36 0.15 -13.43 -3.66
C SER A 36 -0.75 -14.64 -3.39
N ASP A 37 -0.34 -15.57 -2.52
CA ASP A 37 -1.13 -16.76 -2.17
C ASP A 37 -2.27 -16.37 -1.23
N LYS A 38 -3.51 -16.55 -1.71
CA LYS A 38 -4.74 -16.20 -0.99
C LYS A 38 -4.88 -16.95 0.34
N SER A 39 -4.37 -18.17 0.47
CA SER A 39 -4.44 -18.95 1.70
C SER A 39 -3.51 -18.39 2.77
N ILE A 40 -2.26 -18.07 2.38
CA ILE A 40 -1.25 -17.47 3.26
C ILE A 40 -1.74 -16.11 3.76
N VAL A 41 -2.19 -15.25 2.84
CA VAL A 41 -2.64 -13.91 3.16
C VAL A 41 -3.87 -13.92 4.06
N LYS A 42 -4.87 -14.76 3.75
CA LYS A 42 -6.02 -14.90 4.65
C LYS A 42 -5.61 -15.36 6.05
N ASN A 43 -4.64 -16.26 6.15
CA ASN A 43 -4.17 -16.74 7.45
C ASN A 43 -3.49 -15.63 8.27
N TRP A 44 -2.68 -14.77 7.64
CA TRP A 44 -2.07 -13.62 8.33
C TRP A 44 -3.12 -12.69 8.96
N PHE A 45 -4.13 -12.30 8.19
CA PHE A 45 -5.14 -11.31 8.64
C PHE A 45 -6.33 -11.92 9.37
N LYS A 46 -6.44 -13.25 9.46
CA LYS A 46 -7.52 -13.93 10.21
C LYS A 46 -7.33 -13.80 11.73
N ASN A 47 -6.09 -13.94 12.20
CA ASN A 47 -5.79 -14.04 13.62
C ASN A 47 -5.51 -12.69 14.28
N ASP A 48 -5.15 -11.69 13.47
CA ASP A 48 -4.85 -10.34 13.94
C ASP A 48 -5.42 -9.33 12.93
N PRO A 49 -6.65 -8.82 13.16
CA PRO A 49 -7.29 -7.87 12.27
C PRO A 49 -6.68 -6.46 12.36
N ASP A 50 -5.83 -6.18 13.36
CA ASP A 50 -5.20 -4.87 13.56
C ASP A 50 -3.90 -4.71 12.74
N LEU A 51 -3.44 -5.79 12.10
CA LEU A 51 -2.30 -5.75 11.18
C LEU A 51 -2.58 -4.81 10.02
N ASN A 52 -1.60 -3.95 9.76
CA ASN A 52 -1.60 -3.12 8.56
C ASN A 52 -1.29 -3.97 7.34
N ILE A 53 -1.84 -3.59 6.18
CA ILE A 53 -1.55 -4.25 4.90
C ILE A 53 -0.47 -3.47 4.18
N GLY A 54 0.65 -4.11 3.88
CA GLY A 54 1.66 -3.61 2.97
C GLY A 54 1.45 -4.14 1.55
N LEU A 55 1.91 -3.37 0.55
CA LEU A 55 2.04 -3.81 -0.84
C LEU A 55 3.52 -3.95 -1.19
N ALA A 56 3.88 -5.09 -1.76
CA ALA A 56 5.23 -5.36 -2.22
C ALA A 56 5.38 -4.89 -3.67
N ILE A 57 5.80 -3.63 -3.82
CA ILE A 57 5.75 -2.88 -5.08
C ILE A 57 6.55 -3.55 -6.20
N ALA A 58 7.79 -3.96 -5.90
CA ALA A 58 8.66 -4.62 -6.88
C ALA A 58 8.09 -5.97 -7.33
N GLN A 59 7.69 -6.84 -6.39
CA GLN A 59 7.08 -8.13 -6.72
C GLN A 59 5.74 -7.99 -7.46
N SER A 60 5.02 -6.89 -7.23
CA SER A 60 3.75 -6.58 -7.92
C SER A 60 3.95 -5.92 -9.29
N ASN A 61 5.19 -5.67 -9.72
CA ASN A 61 5.53 -4.91 -10.92
C ASN A 61 4.83 -3.55 -10.98
N LEU A 62 4.85 -2.83 -9.85
CA LEU A 62 4.23 -1.52 -9.71
C LEU A 62 5.29 -0.42 -9.57
N VAL A 63 4.84 0.81 -9.81
CA VAL A 63 5.48 2.04 -9.34
C VAL A 63 4.44 2.81 -8.51
N VAL A 64 4.87 3.45 -7.44
CA VAL A 64 4.03 4.32 -6.61
C VAL A 64 4.56 5.73 -6.68
N LEU A 65 3.69 6.69 -6.94
CA LEU A 65 3.99 8.11 -6.87
C LEU A 65 3.40 8.65 -5.57
N ASP A 66 4.24 9.07 -4.63
CA ASP A 66 3.81 9.62 -3.35
C ASP A 66 3.69 11.14 -3.41
N PHE A 67 2.45 11.62 -3.55
CA PHE A 67 2.12 13.05 -3.61
C PHE A 67 1.70 13.53 -2.23
N ASP A 68 2.64 14.08 -1.48
CA ASP A 68 2.41 14.63 -0.13
C ASP A 68 2.43 16.17 -0.14
N ILE A 69 1.44 16.80 0.48
CA ILE A 69 1.31 18.27 0.53
C ILE A 69 2.51 18.93 1.21
N ARG A 70 3.19 18.24 2.14
CA ARG A 70 4.36 18.75 2.85
C ARG A 70 5.57 18.93 1.94
N ASN A 71 5.57 18.26 0.79
CA ASN A 71 6.64 18.32 -0.20
C ASN A 71 6.40 19.38 -1.28
N ILE A 72 5.35 20.19 -1.15
CA ILE A 72 4.97 21.19 -2.15
C ILE A 72 5.14 22.62 -1.62
N SER A 73 5.81 23.47 -2.40
CA SER A 73 6.05 24.88 -2.09
C SER A 73 4.93 25.83 -2.56
N SER A 74 4.01 25.35 -3.42
CA SER A 74 2.94 26.16 -4.01
C SER A 74 1.58 25.46 -3.96
N ARG A 75 0.59 26.16 -3.41
CA ARG A 75 -0.80 25.67 -3.36
C ARG A 75 -1.41 25.43 -4.74
N ILE A 76 -0.96 26.17 -5.76
CA ILE A 76 -1.41 25.99 -7.15
C ILE A 76 -0.87 24.67 -7.71
N LEU A 77 0.41 24.37 -7.48
CA LEU A 77 1.01 23.09 -7.90
C LEU A 77 0.36 21.90 -7.20
N TRP A 78 0.02 22.05 -5.91
CA TRP A 78 -0.73 21.04 -5.17
C TRP A 78 -2.06 20.69 -5.84
N GLU A 79 -2.88 21.69 -6.17
CA GLU A 79 -4.16 21.45 -6.83
C GLU A 79 -4.01 20.78 -8.19
N GLN A 80 -2.98 21.16 -8.96
CA GLN A 80 -2.68 20.53 -10.25
C GLN A 80 -2.28 19.06 -10.11
N TYR A 81 -1.31 18.74 -9.25
CA TYR A 81 -0.86 17.35 -9.06
C TYR A 81 -1.95 16.48 -8.44
N ARG A 82 -2.65 16.98 -7.41
CA ARG A 82 -3.80 16.28 -6.84
C ARG A 82 -4.82 15.93 -7.92
N ARG A 83 -5.11 16.86 -8.84
CA ARG A 83 -6.08 16.62 -9.91
C ARG A 83 -5.60 15.52 -10.86
N ILE A 84 -4.32 15.53 -11.24
CA ILE A 84 -3.73 14.46 -12.06
C ILE A 84 -3.92 13.09 -11.39
N CYS A 85 -3.61 12.96 -10.09
CA CYS A 85 -3.77 11.70 -9.37
C CYS A 85 -5.22 11.20 -9.41
N VAL A 86 -6.19 12.05 -9.01
CA VAL A 86 -7.59 11.61 -8.87
C VAL A 86 -8.32 11.38 -10.20
N THR A 87 -7.86 11.97 -11.30
CA THR A 87 -8.47 11.77 -12.63
C THR A 87 -7.76 10.72 -13.48
N SER A 88 -6.63 10.19 -13.01
CA SER A 88 -5.86 9.21 -13.76
C SER A 88 -6.54 7.84 -13.75
N ASN A 89 -6.41 7.08 -14.83
CA ASN A 89 -6.90 5.70 -14.91
C ASN A 89 -5.90 4.73 -14.25
N THR A 90 -5.57 4.99 -13.00
CA THR A 90 -4.70 4.17 -12.16
C THR A 90 -5.32 4.00 -10.78
N HIS A 91 -4.77 3.09 -9.96
CA HIS A 91 -5.23 2.99 -8.59
C HIS A 91 -4.72 4.17 -7.76
N THR A 92 -5.64 4.88 -7.12
CA THR A 92 -5.32 6.04 -6.28
C THR A 92 -5.90 5.85 -4.89
N VAL A 93 -5.09 6.14 -3.88
CA VAL A 93 -5.47 6.02 -2.47
C VAL A 93 -5.15 7.34 -1.76
N LYS A 94 -6.13 7.87 -1.04
CA LYS A 94 -5.92 9.03 -0.16
C LYS A 94 -5.14 8.60 1.07
N THR A 95 -4.09 9.35 1.40
CA THR A 95 -3.30 9.24 2.63
C THR A 95 -3.64 10.41 3.57
N ASP A 96 -3.03 10.46 4.76
CA ASP A 96 -3.29 11.54 5.73
C ASP A 96 -2.98 12.93 5.18
N ASN A 97 -1.86 13.05 4.45
CA ASN A 97 -1.34 14.33 3.94
C ASN A 97 -1.29 14.37 2.40
N GLY A 98 -1.85 13.38 1.72
CA GLY A 98 -1.90 13.41 0.26
C GLY A 98 -2.46 12.18 -0.42
N TYR A 99 -1.79 11.71 -1.47
CA TYR A 99 -2.26 10.64 -2.33
C TYR A 99 -1.10 9.76 -2.79
N HIS A 100 -1.36 8.46 -2.84
CA HIS A 100 -0.61 7.50 -3.66
C HIS A 100 -1.41 7.20 -4.93
#